data_AF-A0A1A8ECP2-F1
#
_entry.id   AF-A0A1A8ECP2-F1
#
_cell.length_a   1.000
_cell.length_b   1.000
_cell.length_c   1.000
_cell.angle_alpha   90.00
_cell.angle_beta   90.00
_cell.angle_gamma   90.00
#
_symmetry.space_group_name_H-M   'P 1'
#
loop_
_entity.id
_entity.type
_entity.pdbx_description
1 polymer ?
#
loop_
_entity_poly.entity_id
_entity_poly.type
_entity_poly.pdbx_seq_one_letter_code
_entity_poly.pdbx_strand_id
1 'polypeptide(L)' 'INNISANELTLLYFNFEVKQALRAVTGSLTLTADVWTSRATEAYLGVSCHYNGVLLSCGG' A
#
# COMPACT_ATOMS: atom_id res chain seq x y z
N ILE A 1 17.75 -18.71 1.92
CA ILE A 1 17.14 -17.38 2.15
C ILE A 1 16.37 -17.05 0.90
N ASN A 2 15.04 -16.94 0.97
CA ASN A 2 14.22 -16.63 -0.21
C ASN A 2 14.57 -15.21 -0.66
N ASN A 3 14.92 -15.05 -1.94
CA ASN A 3 15.25 -13.76 -2.52
C ASN A 3 13.93 -13.00 -2.73
N ILE A 4 13.55 -12.17 -1.74
CA ILE A 4 12.42 -11.24 -1.84
C ILE A 4 12.83 -10.13 -2.79
N SER A 5 12.01 -9.82 -3.79
CA SER A 5 12.33 -8.79 -4.77
C SER A 5 12.19 -7.38 -4.17
N ALA A 6 12.88 -6.39 -4.76
CA ALA A 6 12.92 -5.02 -4.22
C ALA A 6 11.52 -4.40 -4.07
N ASN A 7 10.60 -4.68 -4.99
CA ASN A 7 9.19 -4.28 -4.94
C ASN A 7 8.42 -4.88 -3.75
N GLU A 8 8.66 -6.15 -3.41
CA GLU A 8 8.05 -6.82 -2.25
C GLU A 8 8.56 -6.19 -0.95
N LEU A 9 9.83 -5.81 -0.91
CA LEU A 9 10.45 -5.10 0.21
C LEU A 9 9.87 -3.69 0.39
N THR A 10 9.68 -2.94 -0.70
CA THR A 10 9.02 -1.63 -0.68
C THR A 10 7.58 -1.73 -0.17
N LEU A 11 6.82 -2.73 -0.64
CA LEU A 11 5.44 -2.97 -0.19
C LEU A 11 5.36 -3.33 1.30
N LEU A 12 6.28 -4.16 1.78
CA LEU A 12 6.36 -4.53 3.20
C LEU A 12 6.67 -3.31 4.07
N TYR A 13 7.63 -2.49 3.66
CA TYR A 13 8.00 -1.27 4.38
C TYR A 13 6.86 -0.26 4.42
N PHE A 14 6.21 -0.02 3.27
CA PHE A 14 5.04 0.86 3.18
C PHE A 14 3.91 0.39 4.11
N ASN A 15 3.56 -0.90 4.08
CA ASN A 15 2.55 -1.46 4.97
C ASN A 15 2.90 -1.29 6.45
N PHE A 16 4.18 -1.44 6.81
CA PHE A 16 4.64 -1.24 8.18
C PHE A 16 4.42 0.20 8.63
N GLU A 17 4.95 1.19 7.88
CA GLU A 17 4.82 2.61 8.22
C GLU A 17 3.36 3.06 8.30
N VAL A 18 2.53 2.62 7.35
CA VAL A 18 1.09 2.94 7.34
C VAL A 18 0.39 2.34 8.57
N LYS A 19 0.68 1.09 8.93
CA LYS A 19 0.17 0.49 10.19
C LYS A 19 0.60 1.30 11.41
N GLN A 20 1.84 1.79 11.46
CA GLN A 20 2.33 2.63 12.55
C GLN A 20 1.53 3.93 12.66
N ALA A 21 1.34 4.63 11.53
CA ALA A 21 0.61 5.89 11.47
C ALA A 21 -0.87 5.74 11.89
N LEU A 22 -1.46 4.58 11.62
CA LEU A 22 -2.88 4.31 11.86
C LEU A 22 -3.16 3.59 13.18
N ARG A 23 -2.15 3.43 14.05
CA ARG A 23 -2.32 2.77 15.37
C ARG A 23 -3.41 3.38 16.26
N ALA A 24 -3.72 4.67 16.06
CA ALA A 24 -4.74 5.38 16.83
C ALA A 24 -6.16 5.30 16.22
N VAL A 25 -6.32 4.69 15.03
CA VAL A 25 -7.62 4.55 14.38
C VAL A 25 -8.46 3.53 15.13
N THR A 26 -9.59 3.97 15.67
CA THR A 26 -10.61 3.08 16.24
C THR A 26 -11.55 2.64 15.11
N GLY A 27 -11.52 1.36 14.76
CA GLY A 27 -12.36 0.79 13.70
C GLY A 27 -11.61 -0.18 12.79
N SER A 28 -12.33 -0.76 11.81
CA SER A 28 -11.73 -1.66 10.82
C SER A 28 -11.23 -0.86 9.64
N LEU A 29 -9.95 -1.01 9.35
CA LEU A 29 -9.26 -0.36 8.25
C LEU A 29 -8.55 -1.40 7.41
N THR A 30 -8.93 -1.50 6.15
CA THR A 30 -8.24 -2.34 5.16
C THR A 30 -7.43 -1.44 4.24
N LEU A 31 -6.16 -1.77 4.03
CA LEU A 31 -5.29 -1.07 3.09
C LEU A 31 -4.96 -2.01 1.94
N THR A 32 -5.07 -1.52 0.71
CA THR A 32 -4.57 -2.21 -0.48
C THR A 32 -3.54 -1.31 -1.16
N ALA A 33 -2.43 -1.91 -1.56
CA ALA A 33 -1.38 -1.23 -2.29
C ALA A 33 -0.98 -2.10 -3.47
N ASP A 34 -1.01 -1.51 -4.65
CA ASP A 34 -0.74 -2.16 -5.93
C ASP A 34 0.47 -1.46 -6.56
N VAL A 35 1.46 -2.25 -6.99
CA VAL A 35 2.64 -1.74 -7.71
C VAL A 35 2.60 -2.30 -9.12
N TRP A 36 2.62 -1.42 -10.11
CA TRP A 36 2.68 -1.80 -11.52
C TRP A 36 3.63 -0.90 -12.29
N THR A 37 4.06 -1.37 -13.45
CA THR A 37 4.88 -0.58 -14.39
C THR A 37 4.07 -0.37 -15.66
N SER A 38 4.09 0.84 -16.21
CA SER A 38 3.53 1.06 -17.55
C SER A 38 4.50 0.57 -18.62
N ARG A 39 4.00 0.42 -19.85
CA ARG A 39 4.85 0.20 -21.02
C ARG A 39 5.90 1.31 -21.21
N ALA A 40 5.72 2.48 -20.62
CA ALA A 40 6.58 3.66 -20.74
C ALA A 40 7.69 3.73 -19.66
N THR A 41 8.04 2.62 -19.01
CA THR A 41 9.07 2.53 -17.94
C THR A 41 8.79 3.30 -16.66
N GLU A 42 7.57 3.84 -16.53
CA GLU A 42 7.12 4.50 -15.31
C GLU A 42 6.60 3.46 -14.33
N ALA A 43 7.04 3.56 -13.08
CA ALA A 43 6.54 2.77 -11.97
C ALA A 43 5.44 3.55 -11.25
N TYR A 44 4.34 2.87 -10.96
CA TYR A 44 3.17 3.42 -10.29
C TYR A 44 2.92 2.68 -8.98
N LEU A 45 2.45 3.42 -7.99
CA LEU A 45 2.02 2.90 -6.70
C LEU A 45 0.60 3.40 -6.45
N GLY A 46 -0.38 2.53 -6.64
CA GLY A 46 -1.76 2.79 -6.25
C GLY A 46 -1.97 2.42 -4.80
N VAL A 47 -2.56 3.32 -4.01
CA VAL A 47 -2.90 3.05 -2.61
C VAL A 47 -4.39 3.35 -2.41
N SER A 48 -5.09 2.39 -1.82
CA SER A 48 -6.49 2.55 -1.44
C SER A 48 -6.71 2.08 -0.01
N CYS A 49 -7.64 2.71 0.70
CA CYS A 49 -8.03 2.30 2.04
C CYS A 49 -9.55 2.23 2.17
N HIS A 50 -10.03 1.22 2.89
CA HIS A 50 -11.43 1.08 3.26
C HIS A 50 -11.55 1.27 4.77
N TYR A 51 -12.17 2.37 5.18
CA TYR A 51 -12.49 2.63 6.58
C TYR A 51 -13.97 2.40 6.82
N ASN A 52 -14.31 1.43 7.68
CA ASN A 52 -15.70 1.08 7.98
C ASN A 52 -16.58 0.87 6.72
N GLY A 53 -16.00 0.32 5.65
CA GLY A 53 -16.69 0.05 4.38
C GLY A 53 -16.70 1.21 3.37
N VAL A 54 -16.17 2.40 3.73
CA VAL A 54 -16.02 3.53 2.81
C VAL A 54 -14.64 3.49 2.16
N LEU A 55 -14.59 3.47 0.82
CA LEU A 55 -13.36 3.53 0.03
C LEU A 55 -12.84 4.97 -0.08
N LEU A 56 -11.59 5.17 0.30
CA LEU A 56 -10.80 6.37 0.02
C LEU A 56 -9.60 5.92 -0.83
N SER A 57 -9.41 6.52 -2.00
CA SER A 57 -8.34 6.15 -2.94
C SER A 57 -7.57 7.39 -3.37
N CYS A 58 -6.24 7.29 -3.43
CA CYS A 58 -5.38 8.27 -4.08
C CYS A 58 -4.52 7.57 -5.14
N GLY A 59 -4.50 8.12 -6.34
CA GLY A 59 -3.69 7.61 -7.46
C GLY A 59 -2.67 8.65 -7.88
N GLY A 60 -1.41 8.22 -8.00
CA GLY A 60 -0.29 8.95 -8.59
C GLY A 60 0.39 8.08 -9.64
#